data_AF-A0A8T6CKR8-F1
#
_entry.id   AF-A0A8T6CKR8-F1
#
_cell.length_a   1.000
_cell.length_b   1.000
_cell.length_c   1.000
_cell.angle_alpha   90.00
_cell.angle_beta   90.00
_cell.angle_gamma   90.00
#
_symmetry.space_group_name_H-M   'P 1'
#
loop_
_entity.id
_entity.type
_entity.pdbx_description
1 polymer ?
#
loop_
_entity_poly.entity_id
_entity_poly.type
_entity_poly.pdbx_seq_one_letter_code
_entity_poly.pdbx_strand_id
1 'polypeptide(L)'
;MAWRNFTRSYFAVSTLSLCTRWWEWSWLDGIAGLFASDLLAKDTMGKAGDVLRTQYGIAAEHLEFFDRFAQDAEEDLDWEESTLVEWAFTTERQLTAARAFRYRLDIDYQYVQPVHAAITTGELPVQVPVSLYEEEPPSL
;
A
#
# COMPACT_ATOMS: atom_id res chain seq x y z
N MET A 1 15.13 -22.19 13.97
CA MET A 1 14.76 -20.80 14.32
C MET A 1 13.25 -20.72 14.33
N ALA A 2 12.64 -20.37 15.47
CA ALA A 2 11.20 -20.38 15.64
C ALA A 2 10.58 -19.16 14.94
N TRP A 3 9.74 -19.41 13.93
CA TRP A 3 8.93 -18.39 13.27
C TRP A 3 7.84 -17.93 14.24
N ARG A 4 7.78 -16.62 14.52
CA ARG A 4 6.60 -16.06 15.19
C ARG A 4 5.49 -15.99 14.15
N ASN A 5 4.37 -16.65 14.43
CA ASN A 5 3.18 -16.57 13.59
C ASN A 5 2.86 -15.11 13.27
N PHE A 6 2.63 -14.81 11.99
CA PHE A 6 1.93 -13.60 11.60
C PHE A 6 0.57 -13.67 12.29
N THR A 7 0.44 -12.91 13.37
CA THR A 7 -0.81 -12.79 14.10
C THR A 7 -1.43 -11.48 13.68
N ARG A 8 -2.76 -11.43 13.66
CA ARG A 8 -3.49 -10.16 13.51
C ARG A 8 -2.97 -9.10 14.49
N SER A 9 -2.52 -9.52 15.67
CA SER A 9 -1.86 -8.68 16.68
C SER A 9 -0.47 -8.18 16.25
N TYR A 10 0.36 -8.97 15.56
CA TYR A 10 1.65 -8.51 15.04
C TYR A 10 1.48 -7.49 13.91
N PHE A 11 0.56 -7.74 12.98
CA PHE A 11 0.19 -6.77 11.96
C PHE A 11 -0.37 -5.49 12.59
N ALA A 12 -1.37 -5.62 13.48
CA ALA A 12 -1.96 -4.49 14.19
C ALA A 12 -0.93 -3.72 15.01
N VAL A 13 0.01 -4.38 15.71
CA VAL A 13 1.06 -3.71 16.48
C VAL A 13 2.13 -3.09 15.58
N SER A 14 2.44 -3.67 14.42
CA SER A 14 3.42 -3.09 13.48
C SER A 14 2.84 -1.89 12.74
N THR A 15 1.59 -2.01 12.28
CA THR A 15 0.79 -0.91 11.74
C THR A 15 0.55 0.16 12.80
N LEU A 16 0.14 -0.20 14.03
CA LEU A 16 0.05 0.75 15.14
C LEU A 16 1.42 1.32 15.51
N SER A 17 2.53 0.61 15.45
CA SER A 17 3.86 1.19 15.73
C SER A 17 4.31 2.15 14.63
N LEU A 18 3.91 1.86 13.38
CA LEU A 18 4.03 2.76 12.24
C LEU A 18 3.03 3.90 12.27
N CYS A 19 1.90 3.81 12.99
CA CYS A 19 0.93 4.90 13.16
C CYS A 19 1.08 5.65 14.50
N THR A 20 1.74 5.07 15.51
CA THR A 20 1.91 5.63 16.88
C THR A 20 3.21 6.40 17.03
N ARG A 21 4.16 6.26 16.09
CA ARG A 21 5.20 7.28 15.86
C ARG A 21 4.64 8.61 15.32
N TRP A 22 3.32 8.71 15.08
CA TRP A 22 2.68 9.75 14.25
C TRP A 22 1.60 10.56 14.98
N TRP A 23 1.62 10.57 16.32
CA TRP A 23 0.81 11.51 17.13
C TRP A 23 1.28 12.98 17.07
N GLU A 24 2.27 13.30 16.23
CA GLU A 24 2.74 14.67 15.98
C GLU A 24 2.47 15.15 14.54
N TRP A 25 1.57 14.49 13.80
CA TRP A 25 1.18 14.98 12.49
C TRP A 25 0.20 16.13 12.64
N SER A 26 0.50 17.26 11.99
CA SER A 26 -0.53 18.26 11.78
C SER A 26 -1.61 17.66 10.88
N TRP A 27 -2.86 18.11 11.03
CA TRP A 27 -3.95 17.69 10.13
C TRP A 27 -3.57 17.82 8.64
N LEU A 28 -2.75 18.82 8.32
CA LEU A 28 -2.21 19.06 6.98
C LEU A 28 -1.25 17.97 6.49
N ASP A 29 -0.39 17.44 7.36
CA ASP A 29 0.48 16.31 7.02
C ASP A 29 -0.35 15.07 6.70
N GLY A 30 -1.40 14.83 7.50
CA GLY A 30 -2.35 13.73 7.32
C GLY A 30 -2.96 13.73 5.93
N ILE A 31 -3.60 14.83 5.54
CA ILE A 31 -4.26 14.95 4.22
C ILE A 31 -3.23 14.84 3.10
N ALA A 32 -2.06 15.46 3.23
CA ALA A 32 -1.02 15.36 2.20
C ALA A 32 -0.50 13.93 2.03
N GLY A 33 -0.47 13.15 3.10
CA GLY A 33 -0.15 11.74 3.07
C GLY A 33 -1.25 10.89 2.42
N LEU A 34 -2.50 11.09 2.81
CA LEU A 34 -3.63 10.35 2.21
C LEU A 34 -3.70 10.62 0.71
N PHE A 35 -3.65 11.89 0.30
CA PHE A 35 -3.60 12.30 -1.11
C PHE A 35 -2.45 11.67 -1.91
N ALA A 36 -1.26 11.57 -1.31
CA ALA A 36 -0.14 10.88 -1.94
C ALA A 36 -0.43 9.38 -2.15
N SER A 37 -1.00 8.74 -1.14
CA SER A 37 -1.30 7.31 -1.16
C SER A 37 -2.41 6.99 -2.16
N ASP A 38 -3.46 7.80 -2.22
CA ASP A 38 -4.62 7.55 -3.07
C ASP A 38 -4.31 7.83 -4.54
N LEU A 39 -3.47 8.82 -4.84
CA LEU A 39 -2.92 9.00 -6.19
C LEU A 39 -2.10 7.78 -6.64
N LEU A 40 -1.25 7.24 -5.77
CA LEU A 40 -0.43 6.07 -6.10
C LEU A 40 -1.27 4.80 -6.18
N ALA A 41 -2.25 4.64 -5.30
CA ALA A 41 -3.22 3.54 -5.27
C ALA A 41 -4.01 3.48 -6.58
N LYS A 42 -4.61 4.61 -6.98
CA LYS A 42 -5.33 4.75 -8.24
C LYS A 42 -4.47 4.34 -9.44
N ASP A 43 -3.21 4.79 -9.47
CA ASP A 43 -2.30 4.47 -10.57
C ASP A 43 -1.88 2.98 -10.58
N THR A 44 -1.60 2.40 -9.41
CA THR A 44 -0.96 1.08 -9.31
C THR A 44 -1.95 -0.07 -9.20
N MET A 45 -3.01 0.06 -8.40
CA MET A 45 -3.97 -1.01 -8.17
C MET A 45 -4.86 -1.28 -9.39
N GLY A 46 -5.28 -0.23 -10.10
CA GLY A 46 -5.99 -0.38 -11.37
C GLY A 46 -5.16 -1.14 -12.40
N LYS A 47 -3.89 -0.75 -12.57
CA LYS A 47 -2.96 -1.45 -13.48
C LYS A 47 -2.70 -2.89 -13.05
N ALA A 48 -2.55 -3.15 -11.76
CA ALA A 48 -2.33 -4.51 -11.25
C ALA A 48 -3.54 -5.42 -11.54
N GLY A 49 -4.76 -4.94 -11.26
CA GLY A 49 -5.99 -5.65 -11.58
C GLY A 49 -6.12 -5.94 -13.08
N ASP A 50 -5.84 -4.95 -13.92
CA ASP A 50 -5.89 -5.09 -15.39
C ASP A 50 -4.88 -6.11 -15.92
N VAL A 51 -3.65 -6.11 -15.40
CA VAL A 51 -2.61 -7.09 -15.77
C VAL A 51 -3.03 -8.50 -15.36
N LEU A 52 -3.53 -8.68 -14.13
CA LEU A 52 -4.00 -9.99 -13.65
C LEU A 52 -5.16 -10.51 -14.51
N ARG A 53 -6.08 -9.63 -14.91
CA ARG A 53 -7.22 -9.97 -15.77
C ARG A 53 -6.76 -10.35 -17.18
N THR A 54 -5.93 -9.51 -17.80
CA THR A 54 -5.61 -9.61 -19.24
C THR A 54 -4.46 -10.55 -19.57
N GLN A 55 -3.43 -10.61 -18.73
CA GLN A 55 -2.22 -11.42 -18.99
C GLN A 55 -2.26 -12.77 -18.30
N TYR A 56 -2.85 -12.83 -17.10
CA TYR A 56 -2.92 -14.05 -16.30
C TYR A 56 -4.29 -14.73 -16.33
N GLY A 57 -5.29 -14.11 -16.97
CA GLY A 57 -6.63 -14.68 -17.13
C GLY A 57 -7.37 -14.89 -15.81
N ILE A 58 -7.04 -14.13 -14.76
CA ILE A 58 -7.71 -14.24 -13.47
C ILE A 58 -9.15 -13.76 -13.61
N ALA A 59 -10.09 -14.57 -13.11
CA ALA A 59 -11.51 -14.28 -13.19
C ALA A 59 -11.89 -13.04 -12.35
N ALA A 60 -12.88 -12.28 -12.82
CA ALA A 60 -13.23 -10.97 -12.26
C ALA A 60 -13.65 -11.05 -10.79
N GLU A 61 -14.31 -12.13 -10.38
CA GLU A 61 -14.71 -12.39 -9.00
C GLU A 61 -13.52 -12.47 -8.02
N HIS A 62 -12.31 -12.74 -8.50
CA HIS A 62 -11.08 -12.77 -7.70
C HIS A 62 -10.33 -11.43 -7.71
N LEU A 63 -10.77 -10.47 -8.51
CA LEU A 63 -10.15 -9.15 -8.68
C LEU A 63 -10.95 -8.02 -8.06
N GLU A 64 -12.11 -8.31 -7.46
CA GLU A 64 -12.99 -7.30 -6.84
C GLU A 64 -12.23 -6.38 -5.87
N PHE A 65 -11.25 -6.92 -5.13
CA PHE A 65 -10.40 -6.13 -4.24
C PHE A 65 -9.71 -4.95 -4.96
N PHE A 66 -9.13 -5.17 -6.14
CA PHE A 66 -8.41 -4.13 -6.88
C PHE A 66 -9.35 -3.02 -7.35
N ASP A 67 -10.51 -3.42 -7.89
CA ASP A 67 -11.50 -2.47 -8.38
C ASP A 67 -12.09 -1.64 -7.23
N ARG A 68 -12.38 -2.27 -6.08
CA ARG A 68 -12.89 -1.58 -4.88
C ARG A 68 -11.87 -0.64 -4.28
N PHE A 69 -10.61 -1.07 -4.17
CA PHE A 69 -9.56 -0.23 -3.61
C PHE A 69 -9.28 0.99 -4.48
N ALA A 70 -9.25 0.82 -5.82
CA ALA A 70 -9.08 1.94 -6.73
C ALA A 70 -10.29 2.90 -6.70
N GLN A 71 -11.50 2.38 -6.53
CA GLN A 71 -12.70 3.19 -6.37
C GLN A 71 -12.68 4.00 -5.07
N ASP A 72 -12.32 3.37 -3.94
CA ASP A 72 -12.22 4.03 -2.63
C ASP A 72 -11.24 5.20 -2.69
N ALA A 73 -10.05 4.97 -3.26
CA ALA A 73 -9.07 6.02 -3.50
C ALA A 73 -9.62 7.15 -4.40
N GLU A 74 -10.39 6.84 -5.44
CA GLU A 74 -10.98 7.86 -6.33
C GLU A 74 -11.98 8.76 -5.61
N GLU A 75 -12.77 8.21 -4.70
CA GLU A 75 -13.86 8.92 -4.02
C GLU A 75 -13.33 10.02 -3.08
N ASP A 76 -12.12 9.86 -2.54
CA ASP A 76 -11.52 10.78 -1.59
C ASP A 76 -10.68 11.90 -2.24
N LEU A 77 -10.14 11.70 -3.46
CA LEU A 77 -9.19 12.62 -4.09
C LEU A 77 -9.67 14.08 -4.19
N ASP A 78 -10.93 14.30 -4.56
CA ASP A 78 -11.49 15.65 -4.71
C ASP A 78 -11.55 16.39 -3.35
N TRP A 79 -11.91 15.67 -2.29
CA TRP A 79 -11.95 16.21 -0.94
C TRP A 79 -10.55 16.53 -0.43
N GLU A 80 -9.59 15.64 -0.66
CA GLU A 80 -8.21 15.83 -0.23
C GLU A 80 -7.52 16.98 -0.96
N GLU A 81 -7.69 17.07 -2.28
CA GLU A 81 -7.15 18.16 -3.09
C GLU A 81 -7.73 19.50 -2.63
N SER A 82 -9.05 19.60 -2.51
CA SER A 82 -9.71 20.84 -2.06
C SER A 82 -9.26 21.25 -0.66
N THR A 83 -9.09 20.30 0.26
CA THR A 83 -8.63 20.58 1.62
C THR A 83 -7.15 21.01 1.63
N LEU A 84 -6.30 20.42 0.78
CA LEU A 84 -4.90 20.88 0.63
C LEU A 84 -4.83 22.31 0.09
N VAL A 85 -5.65 22.65 -0.90
CA VAL A 85 -5.72 24.03 -1.43
C VAL A 85 -6.12 25.03 -0.34
N GLU A 86 -7.11 24.68 0.48
CA GLU A 86 -7.57 25.55 1.57
C GLU A 86 -6.55 25.65 2.71
N TRP A 87 -5.92 24.55 3.12
CA TRP A 87 -5.12 24.49 4.35
C TRP A 87 -3.61 24.70 4.12
N ALA A 88 -3.12 24.52 2.89
CA ALA A 88 -1.76 24.84 2.47
C ALA A 88 -1.70 26.23 1.78
N PHE A 89 -2.38 27.23 2.35
CA PHE A 89 -2.51 28.56 1.75
C PHE A 89 -1.27 29.46 1.91
N THR A 90 -0.26 29.04 2.68
CA THR A 90 1.02 29.75 2.80
C THR A 90 2.17 28.90 2.29
N THR A 91 3.25 29.53 1.83
CA THR A 91 4.45 28.82 1.36
C THR A 91 5.00 27.83 2.39
N GLU A 92 5.04 28.18 3.67
CA GLU A 92 5.51 27.30 4.74
C GLU A 92 4.63 26.05 4.90
N ARG A 93 3.31 26.21 4.77
CA ARG A 93 2.35 25.10 4.84
C ARG A 93 2.42 24.23 3.59
N GLN A 94 2.61 24.83 2.41
CA GLN A 94 2.86 24.10 1.16
C GLN A 94 4.12 23.24 1.25
N LEU A 95 5.21 23.78 1.80
CA LEU A 95 6.46 23.02 1.99
C LEU A 95 6.28 21.87 2.99
N THR A 96 5.52 22.09 4.06
CA THR A 96 5.16 21.05 5.03
C THR A 96 4.37 19.92 4.37
N ALA A 97 3.29 20.26 3.65
CA ALA A 97 2.46 19.32 2.91
C ALA A 97 3.26 18.56 1.84
N ALA A 98 4.08 19.25 1.05
CA ALA A 98 4.92 18.63 0.02
C ALA A 98 5.92 17.62 0.60
N ARG A 99 6.49 17.91 1.78
CA ARG A 99 7.37 16.97 2.48
C ARG A 99 6.62 15.73 2.94
N ALA A 100 5.43 15.89 3.53
CA ALA A 100 4.59 14.77 3.97
C ALA A 100 4.14 13.90 2.78
N PHE A 101 3.71 14.55 1.70
CA PHE A 101 3.36 13.91 0.43
C PHE A 101 4.51 13.06 -0.11
N ARG A 102 5.71 13.65 -0.22
CA ARG A 102 6.88 12.93 -0.71
C ARG A 102 7.26 11.76 0.18
N TYR A 103 7.24 11.97 1.49
CA TYR A 103 7.57 10.94 2.46
C TYR A 103 6.62 9.75 2.39
N ARG A 104 5.32 10.00 2.19
CA ARG A 104 4.34 8.93 2.01
C ARG A 104 4.58 8.14 0.72
N LEU A 105 4.86 8.83 -0.40
CA LEU A 105 5.24 8.13 -1.63
C LEU A 105 6.47 7.24 -1.42
N ASP A 106 7.51 7.72 -0.73
CA ASP A 106 8.72 6.92 -0.48
C ASP A 106 8.44 5.65 0.34
N ILE A 107 7.45 5.70 1.25
CA ILE A 107 6.97 4.52 2.00
C ILE A 107 6.18 3.59 1.08
N ASP A 108 5.19 4.13 0.36
CA ASP A 108 4.30 3.30 -0.44
C ASP A 108 5.04 2.64 -1.61
N TYR A 109 6.03 3.33 -2.19
CA TYR A 109 6.92 2.76 -3.18
C TYR A 109 7.72 1.57 -2.64
N GLN A 110 8.08 1.52 -1.34
CA GLN A 110 8.75 0.35 -0.77
C GLN A 110 7.85 -0.90 -0.80
N TYR A 111 6.54 -0.75 -0.73
CA TYR A 111 5.60 -1.87 -0.83
C TYR A 111 5.42 -2.37 -2.27
N VAL A 112 5.49 -1.49 -3.26
CA VAL A 112 5.33 -1.87 -4.69
C VAL A 112 6.66 -2.20 -5.39
N GLN A 113 7.81 -1.82 -4.82
CA GLN A 113 9.13 -2.11 -5.39
C GLN A 113 9.38 -3.61 -5.62
N PRO A 114 8.96 -4.53 -4.73
CA PRO A 114 9.02 -5.97 -5.00
C PRO A 114 8.14 -6.37 -6.19
N VAL A 115 6.91 -5.87 -6.30
CA VAL A 115 6.02 -6.18 -7.44
C VAL A 115 6.64 -5.68 -8.75
N HIS A 116 7.21 -4.48 -8.75
CA HIS A 116 7.89 -3.93 -9.93
C HIS A 116 9.14 -4.73 -10.33
N ALA A 117 9.94 -5.17 -9.35
CA ALA A 117 11.05 -6.08 -9.58
C ALA A 117 10.54 -7.37 -10.23
N ALA A 118 9.46 -7.96 -9.71
CA ALA A 118 8.84 -9.17 -10.26
C ALA A 118 8.48 -9.06 -11.74
N ILE A 119 7.83 -7.96 -12.10
CA ILE A 119 7.39 -7.68 -13.47
C ILE A 119 8.60 -7.51 -14.39
N THR A 120 9.65 -6.86 -13.92
CA THR A 120 10.82 -6.50 -14.76
C THR A 120 11.78 -7.67 -14.95
N THR A 121 11.97 -8.50 -13.91
CA THR A 121 12.87 -9.66 -13.97
C THR A 121 12.17 -10.93 -14.45
N GLY A 122 10.83 -10.95 -14.46
CA GLY A 122 10.04 -12.17 -14.68
C GLY A 122 10.08 -13.15 -13.51
N GLU A 123 10.68 -12.76 -12.38
CA GLU A 123 10.87 -13.57 -11.19
C GLU A 123 10.26 -12.86 -9.98
N LEU A 124 9.24 -13.44 -9.35
CA LEU A 124 8.70 -12.91 -8.08
C LEU A 124 9.84 -12.75 -7.05
N PRO A 125 10.08 -11.55 -6.51
CA PRO A 125 11.14 -11.35 -5.54
C PRO A 125 10.80 -12.14 -4.29
N VAL A 126 11.65 -13.13 -4.04
CA VAL A 126 11.59 -14.02 -2.89
C VAL A 126 10.32 -14.86 -2.87
N GLN A 127 10.47 -16.03 -3.50
CA GLN A 127 9.72 -17.23 -3.17
C GLN A 127 9.57 -17.37 -1.64
N VAL A 128 8.33 -17.59 -1.20
CA VAL A 128 8.04 -18.20 0.11
C VAL A 128 8.91 -19.46 0.22
N PRO A 129 9.59 -19.75 1.35
CA PRO A 129 10.60 -20.80 1.40
C PRO A 129 10.09 -22.15 0.84
N VAL A 130 10.75 -22.66 -0.21
CA VAL A 130 10.55 -24.01 -0.74
C VAL A 130 11.32 -24.98 0.16
N SER A 131 10.82 -25.23 1.38
CA SER A 131 11.36 -26.25 2.28
C SER A 131 10.45 -26.40 3.50
N LEU A 132 9.31 -27.10 3.38
CA LEU A 132 8.62 -27.69 4.54
C LEU A 132 7.73 -28.92 4.20
N TYR A 133 7.68 -29.39 2.95
CA TYR A 133 6.82 -30.52 2.54
C TYR A 133 7.52 -31.87 2.52
N GLU A 134 8.38 -32.15 3.49
CA GLU A 134 8.89 -33.51 3.75
C GLU A 134 8.69 -33.89 5.22
N GLU A 135 7.47 -33.81 5.75
CA GLU A 135 7.11 -34.66 6.88
C GLU A 135 5.71 -35.26 6.63
N GLU A 136 5.66 -36.59 6.52
CA GLU A 136 4.44 -37.38 6.36
C GLU A 136 3.42 -37.04 7.45
N PRO A 137 2.12 -36.98 7.13
CA PRO A 137 1.08 -36.74 8.13
C PRO A 137 1.07 -37.89 9.16
N PRO A 138 0.86 -37.61 10.46
CA PRO A 138 0.87 -38.66 11.47
C PRO A 138 -0.29 -39.62 11.24
N SER A 139 0.01 -40.92 11.26
CA SER A 139 -0.97 -42.00 11.17
C SER A 139 -1.97 -41.91 12.32
N LEU A 140 -3.27 -41.90 11.99
CA LEU A 140 -4.35 -42.19 12.94
C LEU A 140 -4.39 -43.68 13.28
#